data_AF-A0A7Y5V2S5-F1
#
_entry.id   AF-A0A7Y5V2S5-F1
#
_cell.length_a   1.000
_cell.length_b   1.000
_cell.length_c   1.000
_cell.angle_alpha   90.00
_cell.angle_beta   90.00
_cell.angle_gamma   90.00
#
_symmetry.space_group_name_H-M   'P 1'
#
loop_
_entity.id
_entity.type
_entity.pdbx_description
1 polymer ?
#
loop_
_entity_poly.entity_id
_entity_poly.type
_entity_poly.pdbx_seq_one_letter_code
_entity_poly.pdbx_strand_id
1 'polypeptide(L)'
;MPIIDDILSGLQIQIDALWYNLLLSLAGLGWSLLRALIMMGYTLELVNDWLVSSAFAPLIAATNASLQIAVTAAFAVALIVLGITYLLAAFARMRVVEPKSAIGWYLAALLFFSLGPSLYQGMADFRRTVGGALYASTLTGLQSATGTAFTSLSGVSTTDLPLLGLCDNMGSYLPTWNYTLDGIDVALAYLRADGIDIMGYPSTPRDPYCQPHTPDPSTGLWTAGNIPWEWQRPGSYFDLMTSGQIYPILTAAERADSIAMASAAQSRLLTATPLVLFGVVEQLVALLLTVAQGMTFLSFGAAVLFAFFKKTEIIARSVVDLWIELVVMTLVLALIQALVVAFFLVGTAGGNGVVTLGVGLICLIFEVIALWTGVRAVWSSINRLFVAFGQATGGAVVSPSGAAALAVSSAGAVATGGASLAAG
;
A
#
# COMPACT_ATOMS: atom_id res chain seq x y z
N MET A 1 -21.68 -8.76 -59.70
CA MET A 1 -22.01 -10.20 -59.81
C MET A 1 -22.55 -10.57 -58.45
N PRO A 2 -23.88 -10.57 -58.25
CA PRO A 2 -24.47 -10.45 -56.92
C PRO A 2 -24.06 -11.58 -55.95
N ILE A 3 -23.85 -12.80 -56.47
CA ILE A 3 -23.46 -13.96 -55.66
C ILE A 3 -22.03 -13.84 -55.11
N ILE A 4 -21.10 -13.23 -55.86
CA ILE A 4 -19.71 -13.06 -55.39
C ILE A 4 -19.66 -11.97 -54.32
N ASP A 5 -20.43 -10.91 -54.50
CA ASP A 5 -20.52 -9.79 -53.56
C ASP A 5 -21.19 -10.23 -52.22
N ASP A 6 -22.19 -11.13 -52.28
CA ASP A 6 -22.83 -11.74 -51.11
C ASP A 6 -21.89 -12.71 -50.36
N ILE A 7 -21.09 -13.51 -51.08
CA ILE A 7 -20.12 -14.42 -50.46
C ILE A 7 -18.99 -13.64 -49.78
N LEU A 8 -18.48 -12.59 -50.43
CA LEU A 8 -17.41 -11.76 -49.88
C LEU A 8 -17.86 -10.97 -48.64
N SER A 9 -19.09 -10.42 -48.66
CA SER A 9 -19.65 -9.73 -47.49
C SER A 9 -19.95 -10.69 -46.33
N GLY A 10 -20.47 -11.89 -46.62
CA GLY A 10 -20.66 -12.93 -45.62
C GLY A 10 -19.34 -13.38 -44.98
N LEU A 11 -18.28 -13.54 -45.77
CA LEU A 11 -16.94 -13.86 -45.27
C LEU A 11 -16.37 -12.74 -44.40
N GLN A 12 -16.53 -11.47 -44.82
CA GLN A 12 -16.07 -10.32 -44.06
C GLN A 12 -16.75 -10.24 -42.68
N ILE A 13 -18.07 -10.46 -42.60
CA ILE A 13 -18.81 -10.47 -41.32
C ILE A 13 -18.25 -11.54 -40.37
N GLN A 14 -17.93 -12.73 -40.89
CA GLN A 14 -17.35 -13.82 -40.10
C GLN A 14 -15.93 -13.49 -39.60
N ILE A 15 -15.11 -12.86 -40.44
CA ILE A 15 -13.75 -12.40 -40.07
C ILE A 15 -13.84 -11.31 -39.00
N ASP A 16 -14.71 -10.31 -39.18
CA ASP A 16 -14.94 -9.23 -38.23
C ASP A 16 -15.38 -9.80 -36.87
N ALA A 17 -16.32 -10.76 -36.87
CA ALA A 17 -16.81 -11.41 -35.67
C ALA A 17 -15.72 -12.26 -34.98
N LEU A 18 -14.91 -13.00 -35.76
CA LEU A 18 -13.77 -13.73 -35.23
C LEU A 18 -12.77 -12.78 -34.55
N TRP A 19 -12.47 -11.65 -35.19
CA TRP A 19 -11.55 -10.65 -34.66
C TRP A 19 -12.06 -10.02 -33.37
N TYR A 20 -13.34 -9.65 -33.32
CA TYR A 20 -13.98 -9.15 -32.09
C TYR A 20 -13.90 -10.17 -30.94
N ASN A 21 -14.21 -11.44 -31.21
CA ASN A 21 -14.15 -12.49 -30.19
C ASN A 21 -12.71 -12.77 -29.72
N LEU A 22 -11.73 -12.65 -30.60
CA LEU A 22 -10.31 -12.73 -30.23
C LEU A 22 -9.93 -11.58 -29.29
N LEU A 23 -10.34 -10.34 -29.60
CA LEU A 23 -10.11 -9.18 -28.74
C LEU A 23 -10.82 -9.34 -27.39
N LEU A 24 -12.05 -9.83 -27.35
CA LEU A 24 -12.79 -10.11 -26.12
C LEU A 24 -12.08 -11.18 -25.27
N SER A 25 -11.62 -12.27 -25.88
CA SER A 25 -10.87 -13.32 -25.17
C SER A 25 -9.55 -12.80 -24.62
N LEU A 26 -8.83 -11.98 -25.40
CA LEU A 26 -7.56 -11.39 -24.96
C LEU A 26 -7.78 -10.39 -23.81
N ALA A 27 -8.84 -9.59 -23.90
CA ALA A 27 -9.26 -8.70 -22.83
C ALA A 27 -9.61 -9.47 -21.56
N GLY A 28 -10.34 -10.59 -21.68
CA GLY A 28 -10.66 -11.44 -20.54
C GLY A 28 -9.42 -12.04 -19.88
N LEU A 29 -8.42 -12.47 -20.66
CA LEU A 29 -7.14 -12.92 -20.13
C LEU A 29 -6.40 -11.80 -19.41
N GLY A 30 -6.28 -10.62 -20.03
CA GLY A 30 -5.62 -9.46 -19.42
C GLY A 30 -6.31 -8.99 -18.14
N TRP A 31 -7.64 -8.92 -18.15
CA TRP A 31 -8.45 -8.62 -16.97
C TRP A 31 -8.26 -9.66 -15.87
N SER A 32 -8.24 -10.95 -16.18
CA SER A 32 -8.05 -12.01 -15.18
C SER A 32 -6.71 -11.87 -14.44
N LEU A 33 -5.66 -11.45 -15.14
CA LEU A 33 -4.35 -11.18 -14.56
C LEU A 33 -4.39 -9.94 -13.65
N LEU A 34 -4.96 -8.84 -14.12
CA LEU A 34 -5.09 -7.61 -13.33
C LEU A 34 -5.99 -7.82 -12.10
N ARG A 35 -7.09 -8.55 -12.25
CA ARG A 35 -7.97 -8.96 -11.15
C ARG A 35 -7.22 -9.76 -10.10
N ALA A 36 -6.35 -10.70 -10.50
CA ALA A 36 -5.53 -11.45 -9.56
C ALA A 36 -4.56 -10.54 -8.77
N LEU A 37 -3.98 -9.54 -9.43
CA LEU A 37 -3.12 -8.53 -8.77
C LEU A 37 -3.92 -7.62 -7.83
N ILE A 38 -5.10 -7.16 -8.24
CA ILE A 38 -6.00 -6.36 -7.40
C ILE A 38 -6.42 -7.17 -6.17
N MET A 39 -6.76 -8.45 -6.35
CA MET A 39 -7.05 -9.36 -5.23
C MET A 39 -5.85 -9.52 -4.29
N MET A 40 -4.63 -9.60 -4.82
CA MET A 40 -3.42 -9.58 -3.98
C MET A 40 -3.35 -8.29 -3.15
N GLY A 41 -3.56 -7.14 -3.76
CA GLY A 41 -3.61 -5.85 -3.06
C GLY A 41 -4.65 -5.81 -1.93
N TYR A 42 -5.89 -6.24 -2.23
CA TYR A 42 -6.95 -6.38 -1.23
C TYR A 42 -6.57 -7.35 -0.08
N THR A 43 -5.94 -8.49 -0.39
CA THR A 43 -5.49 -9.41 0.67
C THR A 43 -4.40 -8.79 1.56
N LEU A 44 -3.52 -7.96 1.01
CA LEU A 44 -2.51 -7.24 1.79
C LEU A 44 -3.16 -6.25 2.74
N GLU A 45 -4.18 -5.53 2.29
CA GLU A 45 -4.95 -4.62 3.12
C GLU A 45 -5.70 -5.36 4.24
N LEU A 46 -6.36 -6.47 3.92
CA LEU A 46 -7.04 -7.33 4.90
C LEU A 46 -6.06 -7.86 5.95
N VAL A 47 -4.87 -8.31 5.54
CA VAL A 47 -3.81 -8.74 6.46
C VAL A 47 -3.30 -7.58 7.30
N ASN A 48 -3.19 -6.38 6.74
CA ASN A 48 -2.79 -5.19 7.47
C ASN A 48 -3.81 -4.84 8.56
N ASP A 49 -5.10 -4.84 8.26
CA ASP A 49 -6.18 -4.65 9.26
C ASP A 49 -6.12 -5.70 10.36
N TRP A 50 -6.00 -6.97 9.96
CA TRP A 50 -5.90 -8.06 10.91
C TRP A 50 -4.67 -7.92 11.82
N LEU A 51 -3.51 -7.54 11.27
CA LEU A 51 -2.31 -7.29 12.05
C LEU A 51 -2.50 -6.16 13.06
N VAL A 52 -3.19 -5.09 12.65
CA VAL A 52 -3.43 -3.94 13.54
C VAL A 52 -4.38 -4.33 14.68
N SER A 53 -5.54 -4.90 14.35
CA SER A 53 -6.62 -5.13 15.31
C SER A 53 -6.42 -6.39 16.15
N SER A 54 -5.87 -7.46 15.54
CA SER A 54 -5.90 -8.81 16.10
C SER A 54 -4.53 -9.30 16.55
N ALA A 55 -3.44 -8.75 16.00
CA ALA A 55 -2.08 -9.15 16.38
C ALA A 55 -1.39 -8.12 17.30
N PHE A 56 -1.05 -6.94 16.78
CA PHE A 56 -0.21 -5.98 17.50
C PHE A 56 -0.93 -5.26 18.62
N ALA A 57 -2.18 -4.80 18.44
CA ALA A 57 -2.88 -4.09 19.52
C ALA A 57 -3.08 -4.97 20.77
N PRO A 58 -3.54 -6.24 20.67
CA PRO A 58 -3.60 -7.15 21.82
C PRO A 58 -2.23 -7.47 22.40
N LEU A 59 -1.21 -7.66 21.57
CA LEU A 59 0.15 -7.95 22.01
C LEU A 59 0.76 -6.79 22.79
N ILE A 60 0.56 -5.55 22.34
CA ILE A 60 0.96 -4.32 23.06
C ILE A 60 0.20 -4.23 24.38
N ALA A 61 -1.11 -4.50 24.40
CA ALA A 61 -1.89 -4.47 25.63
C ALA A 61 -1.39 -5.49 26.67
N ALA A 62 -1.13 -6.73 26.25
CA ALA A 62 -0.58 -7.77 27.11
C ALA A 62 0.83 -7.43 27.61
N THR A 63 1.67 -6.90 26.73
CA THR A 63 3.03 -6.45 27.08
C THR A 63 2.96 -5.31 28.10
N ASN A 64 2.12 -4.31 27.89
CA ASN A 64 1.94 -3.19 28.80
C ASN A 64 1.45 -3.64 30.17
N ALA A 65 0.47 -4.56 30.22
CA ALA A 65 -0.04 -5.10 31.49
C ALA A 65 1.05 -5.83 32.30
N SER A 66 1.91 -6.60 31.63
CA SER A 66 3.02 -7.29 32.31
C SER A 66 4.13 -6.33 32.75
N LEU A 67 4.43 -5.30 31.96
CA LEU A 67 5.51 -4.35 32.24
C LEU A 67 5.12 -3.23 33.20
N GLN A 68 3.84 -2.96 33.44
CA GLN A 68 3.38 -1.91 34.36
C GLN A 68 3.90 -2.11 35.79
N ILE A 69 3.89 -3.35 36.27
CA ILE A 69 4.43 -3.71 37.59
C ILE A 69 5.94 -3.52 37.60
N ALA A 70 6.62 -3.99 36.54
CA ALA A 70 8.06 -3.88 36.40
C ALA A 70 8.54 -2.41 36.35
N VAL A 71 7.82 -1.53 35.66
CA VAL A 71 8.12 -0.09 35.61
C VAL A 71 7.96 0.56 36.98
N THR A 72 6.91 0.22 37.72
CA THR A 72 6.68 0.77 39.06
C THR A 72 7.79 0.32 40.02
N ALA A 73 8.21 -0.95 39.93
CA ALA A 73 9.35 -1.48 40.68
C ALA A 73 10.68 -0.82 40.27
N ALA A 74 10.95 -0.68 38.97
CA ALA A 74 12.15 -0.04 38.45
C ALA A 74 12.24 1.43 38.88
N PHE A 75 11.12 2.16 38.90
CA PHE A 75 11.05 3.52 39.41
C PHE A 75 11.37 3.59 40.91
N ALA A 76 10.82 2.68 41.71
CA ALA A 76 11.15 2.61 43.14
C ALA A 76 12.66 2.35 43.38
N VAL A 77 13.25 1.43 42.61
CA VAL A 77 14.70 1.19 42.63
C VAL A 77 15.47 2.45 42.23
N ALA A 78 15.03 3.17 41.19
CA ALA A 78 15.66 4.41 40.77
C ALA A 78 15.63 5.50 41.87
N LEU A 79 14.53 5.60 42.63
CA LEU A 79 14.44 6.50 43.79
C LEU A 79 15.36 6.09 44.94
N ILE A 80 15.51 4.79 45.20
CA ILE A 80 16.46 4.28 46.21
C ILE A 80 17.89 4.61 45.80
N VAL A 81 18.25 4.37 44.53
CA VAL A 81 19.58 4.71 43.97
C VAL A 81 19.81 6.23 44.03
N LEU A 82 18.79 7.04 43.75
CA LEU A 82 18.85 8.48 43.92
C LEU A 82 19.15 8.86 45.39
N GLY A 83 18.45 8.26 46.36
CA GLY A 83 18.69 8.47 47.79
C GLY A 83 20.12 8.11 48.21
N ILE A 84 20.61 6.95 47.79
CA ILE A 84 21.98 6.48 48.08
C ILE A 84 23.03 7.42 47.48
N THR A 85 22.83 7.85 46.22
CA THR A 85 23.77 8.77 45.56
C THR A 85 23.78 10.16 46.18
N TYR A 86 22.65 10.63 46.74
CA TYR A 86 22.62 11.87 47.53
C TYR A 86 23.39 11.74 48.85
N LEU A 87 23.28 10.62 49.56
CA LEU A 87 24.06 10.38 50.79
C LEU A 87 25.57 10.29 50.51
N LEU A 88 25.95 9.67 49.38
CA LEU A 88 27.34 9.54 48.94
C LEU A 88 27.91 10.81 48.30
N ALA A 89 27.07 11.82 48.02
CA ALA A 89 27.49 13.06 47.37
C ALA A 89 28.56 13.84 48.18
N ALA A 90 28.65 13.59 49.49
CA ALA A 90 29.69 14.13 50.35
C ALA A 90 31.11 13.60 50.00
N PHE A 91 31.20 12.41 49.41
CA PHE A 91 32.48 11.76 49.06
C PHE A 91 32.77 11.79 47.56
N ALA A 92 31.74 11.61 46.71
CA ALA A 92 31.90 11.62 45.26
C ALA A 92 30.63 12.14 44.58
N ARG A 93 30.79 13.05 43.60
CA ARG A 93 29.68 13.54 42.77
C ARG A 93 29.27 12.48 41.74
N MET A 94 28.39 11.57 42.14
CA MET A 94 27.82 10.55 41.25
C MET A 94 26.44 10.96 40.74
N ARG A 95 26.30 11.10 39.41
CA ARG A 95 25.02 11.42 38.75
C ARG A 95 24.47 10.20 38.02
N VAL A 96 23.79 9.32 38.76
CA VAL A 96 23.25 8.06 38.23
C VAL A 96 21.79 8.23 37.79
N VAL A 97 20.99 8.95 38.58
CA VAL A 97 19.57 9.23 38.32
C VAL A 97 19.33 10.74 38.41
N GLU A 98 18.51 11.29 37.51
CA GLU A 98 18.06 12.68 37.58
C GLU A 98 16.56 12.74 37.90
N PRO A 99 16.14 13.44 38.98
CA PRO A 99 14.75 13.38 39.44
C PRO A 99 13.75 13.91 38.41
N LYS A 100 14.11 14.97 37.68
CA LYS A 100 13.28 15.53 36.60
C LYS A 100 13.05 14.53 35.47
N SER A 101 14.11 13.86 35.02
CA SER A 101 14.04 12.86 33.96
C SER A 101 13.27 11.63 34.42
N ALA A 102 13.56 11.12 35.62
CA ALA A 102 12.90 9.93 36.16
C ALA A 102 11.38 10.11 36.31
N ILE A 103 10.92 11.27 36.81
CA ILE A 103 9.48 11.58 36.91
C ILE A 103 8.87 11.72 35.51
N GLY A 104 9.55 12.40 34.59
CA GLY A 104 9.08 12.55 33.21
C GLY A 104 8.89 11.20 32.51
N TRP A 105 9.85 10.29 32.63
CA TRP A 105 9.75 8.95 32.06
C TRP A 105 8.72 8.07 32.75
N TYR A 106 8.50 8.24 34.06
CA TYR A 106 7.43 7.53 34.76
C TYR A 106 6.04 7.96 34.25
N LEU A 107 5.83 9.27 34.09
CA LEU A 107 4.58 9.80 33.52
C LEU A 107 4.38 9.35 32.06
N ALA A 108 5.45 9.38 31.26
CA ALA A 108 5.41 8.89 29.88
C ALA A 108 5.07 7.39 29.82
N ALA A 109 5.63 6.57 30.72
CA ALA A 109 5.31 5.15 30.83
C ALA A 109 3.85 4.91 31.21
N LEU A 110 3.32 5.65 32.20
CA LEU A 110 1.92 5.54 32.59
C LEU A 110 0.98 5.90 31.43
N LEU A 111 1.27 6.99 30.72
CA LEU A 111 0.50 7.40 29.55
C LEU A 111 0.57 6.34 28.45
N PHE A 112 1.76 5.85 28.12
CA PHE A 112 1.96 4.81 27.11
C PHE A 112 1.26 3.50 27.47
N PHE A 113 1.26 3.08 28.74
CA PHE A 113 0.57 1.85 29.12
C PHE A 113 -0.95 1.97 29.05
N SER A 114 -1.49 3.17 29.31
CA SER A 114 -2.93 3.42 29.18
C SER A 114 -3.39 3.61 27.73
N LEU A 115 -2.59 4.25 26.88
CA LEU A 115 -2.97 4.66 25.52
C LEU A 115 -2.23 3.90 24.41
N GLY A 116 -1.29 3.01 24.72
CA GLY A 116 -0.40 2.38 23.74
C GLY A 116 -1.14 1.67 22.59
N PRO A 117 -2.11 0.78 22.88
CA PRO A 117 -2.88 0.11 21.82
C PRO A 117 -3.68 1.07 20.95
N SER A 118 -4.32 2.09 21.54
CA SER A 118 -5.13 3.06 20.79
C SER A 118 -4.27 4.04 19.99
N LEU A 119 -3.11 4.44 20.50
CA LEU A 119 -2.11 5.21 19.75
C LEU A 119 -1.59 4.42 18.55
N TYR A 120 -1.37 3.12 18.72
CA TYR A 120 -0.93 2.25 17.63
C TYR A 120 -1.98 2.15 16.51
N GLN A 121 -3.25 1.88 16.87
CA GLN A 121 -4.36 1.84 15.92
C GLN A 121 -4.59 3.19 15.24
N GLY A 122 -4.65 4.27 16.03
CA GLY A 122 -4.89 5.61 15.51
C GLY A 122 -3.82 6.10 14.54
N MET A 123 -2.60 5.59 14.62
CA MET A 123 -1.56 5.87 13.63
C MET A 123 -1.72 5.10 12.31
N ALA A 124 -2.19 3.86 12.37
CA ALA A 124 -2.54 3.13 11.16
C ALA A 124 -3.70 3.85 10.44
N ASP A 125 -4.71 4.29 11.20
CA ASP A 125 -5.83 5.08 10.68
C ASP A 125 -5.38 6.45 10.16
N PHE A 126 -4.47 7.13 10.87
CA PHE A 126 -3.88 8.39 10.43
C PHE A 126 -3.21 8.24 9.06
N ARG A 127 -2.41 7.18 8.87
CA ARG A 127 -1.72 6.93 7.60
C ARG A 127 -2.71 6.78 6.45
N ARG A 128 -3.75 5.96 6.63
CA ARG A 128 -4.79 5.75 5.61
C ARG A 128 -5.57 7.03 5.32
N THR A 129 -5.94 7.76 6.35
CA THR A 129 -6.67 9.02 6.23
C THR A 129 -5.87 10.07 5.48
N VAL A 130 -4.57 10.20 5.80
CA VAL A 130 -3.67 11.12 5.10
C VAL A 130 -3.48 10.71 3.65
N GLY A 131 -3.29 9.41 3.37
CA GLY A 131 -3.22 8.89 2.01
C GLY A 131 -4.46 9.24 1.18
N GLY A 132 -5.65 8.88 1.69
CA GLY A 132 -6.91 9.17 1.02
C GLY A 132 -7.18 10.66 0.81
N ALA A 133 -6.86 11.50 1.81
CA ALA A 133 -6.99 12.96 1.67
C ALA A 133 -6.06 13.54 0.60
N LEU A 134 -4.84 13.02 0.49
CA LEU A 134 -3.88 13.45 -0.53
C LEU A 134 -4.34 13.03 -1.93
N TYR A 135 -4.88 11.81 -2.11
CA TYR A 135 -5.50 11.40 -3.38
C TYR A 135 -6.69 12.28 -3.77
N ALA A 136 -7.60 12.57 -2.82
CA ALA A 136 -8.73 13.44 -3.08
C ALA A 136 -8.27 14.86 -3.47
N SER A 137 -7.24 15.38 -2.79
CA SER A 137 -6.67 16.70 -3.08
C SER A 137 -6.00 16.76 -4.45
N THR A 138 -5.18 15.78 -4.81
CA THR A 138 -4.49 15.78 -6.11
C THR A 138 -5.49 15.62 -7.26
N LEU A 139 -6.52 14.79 -7.08
CA LEU A 139 -7.55 14.61 -8.10
C LEU A 139 -8.41 15.86 -8.30
N THR A 140 -8.83 16.54 -7.21
CA THR A 140 -9.59 17.79 -7.31
C THR A 140 -8.79 18.86 -8.06
N GLY A 141 -7.48 18.93 -7.82
CA GLY A 141 -6.58 19.81 -8.56
C GLY A 141 -6.50 19.44 -10.05
N LEU A 142 -6.45 18.15 -10.37
CA LEU A 142 -6.42 17.60 -11.72
C LEU A 142 -7.68 17.95 -12.51
N GLN A 143 -8.87 17.74 -11.94
CA GLN A 143 -10.16 18.07 -12.55
C GLN A 143 -10.29 19.58 -12.82
N SER A 144 -9.73 20.40 -11.93
CA SER A 144 -9.71 21.86 -12.10
C SER A 144 -8.74 22.31 -13.20
N ALA A 145 -7.67 21.53 -13.46
CA ALA A 145 -6.61 21.86 -14.41
C ALA A 145 -6.74 21.22 -15.80
N THR A 146 -7.64 20.24 -15.97
CA THR A 146 -7.78 19.43 -17.21
C THR A 146 -8.25 20.25 -18.42
N GLY A 147 -8.68 21.51 -18.22
CA GLY A 147 -9.11 22.40 -19.31
C GLY A 147 -8.02 23.29 -19.92
N THR A 148 -6.85 23.48 -19.29
CA THR A 148 -5.93 24.57 -19.66
C THR A 148 -4.48 24.17 -19.97
N ALA A 149 -3.97 23.05 -19.46
CA ALA A 149 -2.53 22.76 -19.49
C ALA A 149 -2.01 22.00 -20.73
N PHE A 150 -2.86 21.29 -21.47
CA PHE A 150 -2.40 20.36 -22.53
C PHE A 150 -3.25 20.37 -23.82
N THR A 151 -3.84 21.51 -24.19
CA THR A 151 -4.44 21.74 -25.51
C THR A 151 -3.47 21.52 -26.69
N SER A 152 -2.18 21.26 -26.45
CA SER A 152 -1.21 20.82 -27.46
C SER A 152 -1.22 19.31 -27.72
N LEU A 153 -1.76 18.47 -26.83
CA LEU A 153 -1.90 17.02 -27.02
C LEU A 153 -3.23 16.61 -27.66
N SER A 154 -4.20 17.53 -27.79
CA SER A 154 -5.53 17.29 -28.38
C SER A 154 -5.52 17.03 -29.90
N GLY A 155 -4.35 16.85 -30.51
CA GLY A 155 -4.19 16.46 -31.91
C GLY A 155 -4.34 14.96 -32.17
N VAL A 156 -4.51 14.13 -31.13
CA VAL A 156 -4.69 12.68 -31.26
C VAL A 156 -6.14 12.31 -30.92
N SER A 157 -6.91 11.87 -31.92
CA SER A 157 -8.24 11.29 -31.68
C SER A 157 -8.07 9.94 -30.99
N THR A 158 -8.62 9.79 -29.79
CA THR A 158 -8.64 8.52 -29.05
C THR A 158 -10.06 7.96 -29.02
N THR A 159 -10.18 6.64 -29.18
CA THR A 159 -11.41 5.88 -28.95
C THR A 159 -11.53 5.43 -27.49
N ASP A 160 -10.62 5.87 -26.61
CA ASP A 160 -10.61 5.47 -25.21
C ASP A 160 -11.70 6.18 -24.38
N LEU A 161 -12.21 5.47 -23.36
CA LEU A 161 -13.28 5.96 -22.50
C LEU A 161 -12.74 6.77 -21.31
N PRO A 162 -13.51 7.73 -20.78
CA PRO A 162 -13.12 8.50 -19.60
C PRO A 162 -12.99 7.60 -18.36
N LEU A 163 -12.31 8.10 -17.34
CA LEU A 163 -12.25 7.45 -16.02
C LEU A 163 -13.65 7.36 -15.39
N LEU A 164 -13.89 6.33 -14.56
CA LEU A 164 -15.01 6.38 -13.62
C LEU A 164 -14.72 7.37 -12.48
N GLY A 165 -15.77 7.79 -11.77
CA GLY A 165 -15.60 8.54 -10.53
C GLY A 165 -14.82 7.70 -9.51
N LEU A 166 -13.90 8.34 -8.78
CA LEU A 166 -13.22 7.67 -7.68
C LEU A 166 -14.21 7.38 -6.56
N CYS A 167 -14.13 6.17 -6.03
CA CYS A 167 -14.89 5.73 -4.89
C CYS A 167 -14.13 4.59 -4.20
N ASP A 168 -14.51 4.30 -2.96
CA ASP A 168 -13.93 3.21 -2.18
C ASP A 168 -14.60 1.90 -2.60
N ASN A 169 -13.97 1.19 -3.55
CA ASN A 169 -14.55 -0.01 -4.14
C ASN A 169 -14.40 -1.22 -3.23
N MET A 170 -13.26 -1.31 -2.53
CA MET A 170 -12.86 -2.51 -1.79
C MET A 170 -13.07 -2.39 -0.28
N GLY A 171 -13.06 -1.19 0.29
CA GLY A 171 -13.21 -0.95 1.72
C GLY A 171 -14.56 -1.40 2.28
N SER A 172 -15.61 -1.39 1.46
CA SER A 172 -16.92 -1.95 1.82
C SER A 172 -16.94 -3.47 2.03
N TYR A 173 -15.89 -4.17 1.58
CA TYR A 173 -15.68 -5.62 1.80
C TYR A 173 -14.80 -5.91 3.02
N LEU A 174 -14.15 -4.89 3.60
CA LEU A 174 -13.31 -5.07 4.78
C LEU A 174 -14.18 -5.22 6.05
N PRO A 175 -13.70 -5.95 7.08
CA PRO A 175 -14.40 -6.11 8.35
C PRO A 175 -14.66 -4.77 9.06
N THR A 176 -13.75 -3.82 8.88
CA THR A 176 -13.83 -2.46 9.39
C THR A 176 -13.85 -1.50 8.22
N TRP A 177 -15.04 -1.01 7.88
CA TRP A 177 -15.16 -0.03 6.82
C TRP A 177 -14.70 1.35 7.32
N ASN A 178 -13.52 1.76 6.85
CA ASN A 178 -13.04 3.12 6.96
C ASN A 178 -12.98 3.69 5.55
N TYR A 179 -13.76 4.72 5.27
CA TYR A 179 -13.82 5.31 3.94
C TYR A 179 -12.50 6.00 3.62
N THR A 180 -11.64 5.32 2.86
CA THR A 180 -10.33 5.82 2.44
C THR A 180 -10.04 5.39 1.03
N LEU A 181 -9.63 6.34 0.19
CA LEU A 181 -9.19 6.06 -1.19
C LEU A 181 -7.73 5.60 -1.20
N ASP A 182 -7.44 4.55 -1.95
CA ASP A 182 -6.08 4.06 -2.18
C ASP A 182 -5.72 3.96 -3.68
N GLY A 183 -4.50 3.54 -4.00
CA GLY A 183 -4.05 3.34 -5.37
C GLY A 183 -4.80 2.21 -6.12
N ILE A 184 -5.39 1.25 -5.41
CA ILE A 184 -6.19 0.17 -6.02
C ILE A 184 -7.54 0.70 -6.47
N ASP A 185 -8.19 1.55 -5.69
CA ASP A 185 -9.43 2.26 -6.05
C ASP A 185 -9.23 3.12 -7.28
N VAL A 186 -8.10 3.82 -7.38
CA VAL A 186 -7.74 4.58 -8.57
C VAL A 186 -7.51 3.67 -9.77
N ALA A 187 -6.87 2.51 -9.57
CA ALA A 187 -6.67 1.51 -10.62
C ALA A 187 -8.00 0.92 -11.11
N LEU A 188 -8.94 0.63 -10.22
CA LEU A 188 -10.28 0.15 -10.53
C LEU A 188 -11.09 1.20 -11.30
N ALA A 189 -11.06 2.46 -10.85
CA ALA A 189 -11.69 3.56 -11.58
C ALA A 189 -11.09 3.76 -12.98
N TYR A 190 -9.76 3.55 -13.13
CA TYR A 190 -9.09 3.55 -14.42
C TYR A 190 -9.50 2.38 -15.31
N LEU A 191 -9.60 1.17 -14.75
CA LEU A 191 -10.09 0.01 -15.48
C LEU A 191 -11.58 0.05 -15.75
N ARG A 192 -12.31 1.04 -15.22
CA ARG A 192 -13.77 1.10 -15.22
C ARG A 192 -14.39 -0.18 -14.63
N ALA A 193 -13.80 -0.67 -13.55
CA ALA A 193 -14.26 -1.84 -12.82
C ALA A 193 -14.69 -1.43 -11.41
N ASP A 194 -15.47 -2.28 -10.76
CA ASP A 194 -15.88 -2.09 -9.37
C ASP A 194 -15.54 -3.28 -8.47
N GLY A 195 -15.85 -3.14 -7.17
CA GLY A 195 -15.60 -4.21 -6.20
C GLY A 195 -16.36 -5.51 -6.49
N ILE A 196 -17.51 -5.46 -7.18
CA ILE A 196 -18.29 -6.65 -7.52
C ILE A 196 -17.64 -7.41 -8.68
N ASP A 197 -17.04 -6.71 -9.64
CA ASP A 197 -16.25 -7.31 -10.73
C ASP A 197 -15.05 -8.11 -10.20
N ILE A 198 -14.58 -7.77 -8.99
CA ILE A 198 -13.48 -8.43 -8.31
C ILE A 198 -13.97 -9.56 -7.39
N MET A 199 -14.92 -9.25 -6.50
CA MET A 199 -15.35 -10.14 -5.43
C MET A 199 -16.43 -11.14 -5.87
N GLY A 200 -17.23 -10.78 -6.87
CA GLY A 200 -18.32 -11.59 -7.40
C GLY A 200 -19.55 -11.68 -6.49
N TYR A 201 -19.69 -10.76 -5.55
CA TYR A 201 -20.87 -10.61 -4.69
C TYR A 201 -21.01 -9.15 -4.24
N PRO A 202 -22.22 -8.68 -3.88
CA PRO A 202 -22.44 -7.28 -3.49
C PRO A 202 -21.90 -7.01 -2.08
N SER A 203 -21.35 -5.81 -1.85
CA SER A 203 -21.03 -5.34 -0.50
C SER A 203 -22.26 -4.78 0.21
N THR A 204 -22.31 -4.97 1.54
CA THR A 204 -23.34 -4.40 2.42
C THR A 204 -22.69 -3.91 3.71
N PRO A 205 -22.68 -2.59 4.02
CA PRO A 205 -23.20 -1.47 3.21
C PRO A 205 -22.35 -1.16 1.98
N ARG A 206 -22.96 -0.53 0.98
CA ARG A 206 -22.32 -0.11 -0.27
C ARG A 206 -21.90 1.36 -0.19
N ASP A 207 -20.74 1.71 -0.73
CA ASP A 207 -20.33 3.11 -0.87
C ASP A 207 -21.33 3.87 -1.77
N PRO A 208 -21.98 4.94 -1.27
CA PRO A 208 -22.89 5.77 -2.08
C PRO A 208 -22.22 6.50 -3.24
N TYR A 209 -20.90 6.70 -3.20
CA TYR A 209 -20.15 7.35 -4.29
C TYR A 209 -19.81 6.38 -5.43
N CYS A 210 -19.88 5.06 -5.19
CA CYS A 210 -19.62 4.06 -6.23
C CYS A 210 -20.81 3.88 -7.18
N GLN A 211 -20.50 3.84 -8.48
CA GLN A 211 -21.50 3.66 -9.54
C GLN A 211 -22.32 2.38 -9.35
N PRO A 212 -23.66 2.40 -9.41
CA PRO A 212 -24.50 1.21 -9.26
C PRO A 212 -24.15 0.14 -10.30
N HIS A 213 -23.69 -1.01 -9.79
CA HIS A 213 -23.68 -2.28 -10.51
C HIS A 213 -25.11 -2.81 -10.50
N THR A 214 -25.57 -3.47 -11.55
CA THR A 214 -26.86 -4.21 -11.52
C THR A 214 -26.62 -5.71 -11.70
N PRO A 215 -27.40 -6.60 -11.08
CA PRO A 215 -27.23 -8.04 -11.25
C PRO A 215 -27.22 -8.39 -12.74
N ASP A 216 -26.45 -9.44 -13.10
CA ASP A 216 -26.39 -9.92 -14.47
C ASP A 216 -27.82 -10.18 -14.98
N PRO A 217 -28.24 -9.56 -16.10
CA PRO A 217 -29.60 -9.67 -16.59
C PRO A 217 -29.98 -11.11 -17.00
N SER A 218 -28.99 -11.96 -17.30
CA SER A 218 -29.21 -13.35 -17.72
C SER A 218 -29.40 -14.31 -16.54
N THR A 219 -28.69 -14.08 -15.43
CA THR A 219 -28.70 -14.97 -14.26
C THR A 219 -29.45 -14.39 -13.05
N GLY A 220 -29.67 -13.08 -13.03
CA GLY A 220 -30.21 -12.35 -11.88
C GLY A 220 -29.26 -12.30 -10.68
N LEU A 221 -28.02 -12.78 -10.84
CA LEU A 221 -27.03 -12.89 -9.79
C LEU A 221 -25.94 -11.83 -9.95
N TRP A 222 -25.33 -11.44 -8.85
CA TRP A 222 -24.08 -10.69 -8.85
C TRP A 222 -22.97 -11.68 -9.13
N THR A 223 -22.26 -11.51 -10.24
CA THR A 223 -21.16 -12.40 -10.60
C THR A 223 -20.00 -11.58 -11.11
N ALA A 224 -18.78 -12.06 -10.83
CA ALA A 224 -17.60 -11.47 -11.41
C ALA A 224 -17.42 -12.05 -12.82
N GLY A 225 -17.70 -11.23 -13.83
CA GLY A 225 -17.62 -11.62 -15.23
C GLY A 225 -16.18 -11.86 -15.72
N ASN A 226 -16.07 -12.37 -16.95
CA ASN A 226 -14.79 -12.52 -17.65
C ASN A 226 -14.15 -11.18 -18.01
N ILE A 227 -14.93 -10.10 -18.04
CA ILE A 227 -14.52 -8.71 -18.20
C ILE A 227 -15.34 -7.85 -17.22
N PRO A 228 -14.89 -6.63 -16.89
CA PRO A 228 -15.66 -5.72 -16.04
C PRO A 228 -17.07 -5.50 -16.59
N TRP A 229 -18.06 -5.44 -15.71
CA TRP A 229 -19.45 -5.30 -16.11
C TRP A 229 -19.71 -3.99 -16.88
N GLU A 230 -19.05 -2.90 -16.49
CA GLU A 230 -19.15 -1.61 -17.19
C GLU A 230 -18.69 -1.69 -18.65
N TRP A 231 -17.84 -2.66 -19.00
CA TRP A 231 -17.35 -2.85 -20.37
C TRP A 231 -18.43 -3.40 -21.30
N GLN A 232 -19.49 -3.99 -20.75
CA GLN A 232 -20.59 -4.57 -21.51
C GLN A 232 -21.76 -3.61 -21.71
N ARG A 233 -21.69 -2.42 -21.10
CA ARG A 233 -22.75 -1.41 -21.22
C ARG A 233 -22.83 -0.79 -22.62
N PRO A 234 -23.99 -0.24 -22.99
CA PRO A 234 -24.16 0.55 -24.21
C PRO A 234 -23.08 1.63 -24.36
N GLY A 235 -22.40 1.67 -25.51
CA GLY A 235 -21.32 2.62 -25.81
C GLY A 235 -19.98 2.33 -25.13
N SER A 236 -19.80 1.15 -24.54
CA SER A 236 -18.57 0.74 -23.86
C SER A 236 -17.68 -0.17 -24.74
N TYR A 237 -16.57 -0.67 -24.19
CA TYR A 237 -15.55 -1.42 -24.95
C TYR A 237 -16.07 -2.68 -25.65
N PHE A 238 -16.96 -3.42 -24.98
CA PHE A 238 -17.56 -4.66 -25.45
C PHE A 238 -19.09 -4.59 -25.35
N ASP A 239 -19.65 -3.49 -25.86
CA ASP A 239 -21.09 -3.25 -25.87
C ASP A 239 -21.86 -4.44 -26.47
N LEU A 240 -22.79 -4.98 -25.68
CA LEU A 240 -23.66 -6.07 -26.09
C LEU A 240 -24.51 -5.72 -27.32
N MET A 241 -24.86 -4.44 -27.48
CA MET A 241 -25.65 -3.88 -28.59
C MET A 241 -24.84 -3.64 -29.86
N THR A 242 -23.51 -3.82 -29.82
CA THR A 242 -22.65 -3.86 -31.02
C THR A 242 -21.70 -5.06 -30.99
N SER A 243 -22.14 -6.18 -30.41
CA SER A 243 -21.31 -7.37 -30.21
C SER A 243 -21.21 -8.24 -31.47
N GLY A 244 -20.17 -9.09 -31.53
CA GLY A 244 -19.96 -10.01 -32.65
C GLY A 244 -21.15 -10.91 -33.03
N GLN A 245 -22.08 -11.16 -32.10
CA GLN A 245 -23.27 -11.98 -32.33
C GLN A 245 -24.31 -11.31 -33.25
N ILE A 246 -24.32 -9.98 -33.31
CA ILE A 246 -25.29 -9.18 -34.08
C ILE A 246 -24.63 -8.48 -35.28
N TYR A 247 -23.39 -8.81 -35.61
CA TYR A 247 -22.71 -8.31 -36.81
C TYR A 247 -23.47 -8.52 -38.13
N PRO A 248 -24.28 -9.59 -38.32
CA PRO A 248 -25.08 -9.76 -39.52
C PRO A 248 -26.14 -8.66 -39.74
N ILE A 249 -26.56 -7.95 -38.68
CA ILE A 249 -27.55 -6.87 -38.78
C ILE A 249 -26.92 -5.47 -38.74
N LEU A 250 -25.62 -5.36 -38.49
CA LEU A 250 -24.89 -4.10 -38.42
C LEU A 250 -24.27 -3.72 -39.77
N THR A 251 -24.16 -2.42 -40.02
CA THR A 251 -23.43 -1.87 -41.17
C THR A 251 -21.92 -2.10 -41.03
N ALA A 252 -21.19 -2.02 -42.15
CA ALA A 252 -19.73 -2.17 -42.12
C ALA A 252 -19.02 -1.10 -41.28
N ALA A 253 -19.57 0.12 -41.21
CA ALA A 253 -19.05 1.20 -40.39
C ALA A 253 -19.23 0.89 -38.90
N GLU A 254 -20.43 0.48 -38.48
CA GLU A 254 -20.71 0.12 -37.07
C GLU A 254 -19.84 -1.05 -36.59
N ARG A 255 -19.57 -2.04 -37.45
CA ARG A 255 -18.65 -3.14 -37.11
C ARG A 255 -17.19 -2.68 -36.99
N ALA A 256 -16.75 -1.75 -37.84
CA ALA A 256 -15.41 -1.20 -37.75
C ALA A 256 -15.25 -0.38 -36.45
N ASP A 257 -16.27 0.38 -36.08
CA ASP A 257 -16.29 1.18 -34.85
C ASP A 257 -16.31 0.29 -33.60
N SER A 258 -17.10 -0.79 -33.59
CA SER A 258 -17.12 -1.75 -32.47
C SER A 258 -15.78 -2.46 -32.30
N ILE A 259 -15.12 -2.83 -33.41
CA ILE A 259 -13.76 -3.41 -33.39
C ILE A 259 -12.73 -2.38 -32.90
N ALA A 260 -12.83 -1.12 -33.34
CA ALA A 260 -11.94 -0.05 -32.88
C ALA A 260 -12.07 0.17 -31.37
N MET A 261 -13.30 0.16 -30.84
CA MET A 261 -13.55 0.26 -29.40
C MET A 261 -13.00 -0.97 -28.64
N ALA A 262 -13.26 -2.19 -29.12
CA ALA A 262 -12.71 -3.42 -28.53
C ALA A 262 -11.17 -3.45 -28.54
N SER A 263 -10.54 -2.85 -29.56
CA SER A 263 -9.08 -2.72 -29.62
C SER A 263 -8.53 -1.71 -28.60
N ALA A 264 -9.27 -0.64 -28.31
CA ALA A 264 -8.90 0.35 -27.30
C ALA A 264 -8.80 -0.27 -25.89
N ALA A 265 -9.65 -1.25 -25.59
CA ALA A 265 -9.61 -1.99 -24.32
C ALA A 265 -8.24 -2.66 -24.06
N GLN A 266 -7.57 -3.15 -25.11
CA GLN A 266 -6.24 -3.75 -24.97
C GLN A 266 -5.20 -2.72 -24.53
N SER A 267 -5.28 -1.52 -25.11
CA SER A 267 -4.41 -0.40 -24.73
C SER A 267 -4.67 0.04 -23.29
N ARG A 268 -5.94 0.01 -22.85
CA ARG A 268 -6.34 0.31 -21.48
C ARG A 268 -5.78 -0.71 -20.49
N LEU A 269 -5.88 -2.01 -20.77
CA LEU A 269 -5.31 -3.07 -19.92
C LEU A 269 -3.79 -2.94 -19.79
N LEU A 270 -3.11 -2.69 -20.90
CA LEU A 270 -1.65 -2.54 -20.91
C LEU A 270 -1.22 -1.32 -20.09
N THR A 271 -1.88 -0.17 -20.29
CA THR A 271 -1.59 1.06 -19.55
C THR A 271 -2.02 1.00 -18.08
N ALA A 272 -3.02 0.20 -17.72
CA ALA A 272 -3.47 0.01 -16.35
C ALA A 272 -2.51 -0.85 -15.52
N THR A 273 -1.72 -1.72 -16.16
CA THR A 273 -0.79 -2.63 -15.49
C THR A 273 0.15 -1.93 -14.49
N PRO A 274 0.88 -0.85 -14.87
CA PRO A 274 1.72 -0.13 -13.90
C PRO A 274 0.92 0.48 -12.74
N LEU A 275 -0.32 0.93 -12.98
CA LEU A 275 -1.17 1.52 -11.94
C LEU A 275 -1.69 0.46 -10.95
N VAL A 276 -2.04 -0.73 -11.43
CA VAL A 276 -2.43 -1.85 -10.57
C VAL A 276 -1.23 -2.30 -9.71
N LEU A 277 -0.05 -2.45 -10.33
CA LEU A 277 1.17 -2.79 -9.60
C LEU A 277 1.53 -1.72 -8.56
N PHE A 278 1.33 -0.45 -8.89
CA PHE A 278 1.47 0.66 -7.96
C PHE A 278 0.57 0.48 -6.72
N GLY A 279 -0.73 0.23 -6.91
CA GLY A 279 -1.65 0.03 -5.79
C GLY A 279 -1.27 -1.17 -4.91
N VAL A 280 -0.81 -2.26 -5.52
CA VAL A 280 -0.32 -3.43 -4.76
C VAL A 280 0.93 -3.10 -3.94
N VAL A 281 1.89 -2.37 -4.52
CA VAL A 281 3.12 -1.98 -3.81
C VAL A 281 2.81 -0.98 -2.69
N GLU A 282 1.87 -0.06 -2.90
CA GLU A 282 1.39 0.84 -1.85
C GLU A 282 0.86 0.06 -0.64
N GLN A 283 0.02 -0.96 -0.87
CA GLN A 283 -0.48 -1.81 0.21
C GLN A 283 0.64 -2.61 0.89
N LEU A 284 1.64 -3.05 0.14
CA LEU A 284 2.82 -3.72 0.70
C LEU A 284 3.66 -2.78 1.58
N VAL A 285 3.85 -1.52 1.16
CA VAL A 285 4.53 -0.49 1.96
C VAL A 285 3.75 -0.20 3.22
N ALA A 286 2.42 -0.06 3.13
CA ALA A 286 1.56 0.14 4.29
C ALA A 286 1.72 -1.01 5.31
N LEU A 287 1.72 -2.25 4.84
CA LEU A 287 1.95 -3.44 5.66
C LEU A 287 3.31 -3.40 6.37
N LEU A 288 4.39 -3.10 5.64
CA LEU A 288 5.74 -3.01 6.21
C LEU A 288 5.83 -1.93 7.29
N LEU A 289 5.24 -0.77 7.05
CA LEU A 289 5.23 0.32 8.03
C LEU A 289 4.39 -0.01 9.27
N THR A 290 3.30 -0.76 9.11
CA THR A 290 2.49 -1.26 10.23
C THR A 290 3.27 -2.25 11.11
N VAL A 291 4.03 -3.16 10.49
CA VAL A 291 4.91 -4.10 11.19
C VAL A 291 6.04 -3.35 11.90
N ALA A 292 6.70 -2.42 11.21
CA ALA A 292 7.74 -1.58 11.81
C ALA A 292 7.21 -0.84 13.04
N GLN A 293 6.06 -0.19 12.90
CA GLN A 293 5.41 0.51 14.00
C GLN A 293 5.08 -0.44 15.16
N GLY A 294 4.51 -1.61 14.90
CA GLY A 294 4.17 -2.59 15.94
C GLY A 294 5.40 -3.00 16.75
N MET A 295 6.52 -3.24 16.06
CA MET A 295 7.80 -3.56 16.68
C MET A 295 8.38 -2.40 17.50
N THR A 296 8.25 -1.16 17.04
CA THR A 296 8.70 0.02 17.81
C THR A 296 7.93 0.20 19.12
N PHE A 297 6.61 -0.03 19.12
CA PHE A 297 5.80 0.07 20.33
C PHE A 297 6.19 -0.99 21.36
N LEU A 298 6.39 -2.23 20.92
CA LEU A 298 6.87 -3.30 21.80
C LEU A 298 8.27 -2.98 22.36
N SER A 299 9.16 -2.46 21.53
CA SER A 299 10.49 -2.03 21.94
C SER A 299 10.45 -0.89 22.96
N PHE A 300 9.50 0.04 22.83
CA PHE A 300 9.34 1.15 23.79
C PHE A 300 8.91 0.64 25.17
N GLY A 301 7.98 -0.32 25.20
CA GLY A 301 7.54 -0.97 26.45
C GLY A 301 8.72 -1.53 27.26
N ALA A 302 9.67 -2.19 26.61
CA ALA A 302 10.88 -2.67 27.27
C ALA A 302 11.88 -1.54 27.60
N ALA A 303 12.09 -0.60 26.67
CA ALA A 303 13.07 0.47 26.83
C ALA A 303 12.75 1.41 28.02
N VAL A 304 11.47 1.63 28.31
CA VAL A 304 11.05 2.56 29.36
C VAL A 304 11.48 2.10 30.76
N LEU A 305 11.69 0.78 30.98
CA LEU A 305 12.23 0.24 32.23
C LEU A 305 13.61 0.78 32.57
N PHE A 306 14.42 1.04 31.54
CA PHE A 306 15.78 1.53 31.69
C PHE A 306 15.89 3.05 31.57
N ALA A 307 14.79 3.74 31.23
CA ALA A 307 14.81 5.18 30.99
C ALA A 307 15.11 6.01 32.25
N PHE A 308 14.93 5.44 33.44
CA PHE A 308 15.15 6.13 34.72
C PHE A 308 16.62 6.44 35.01
N PHE A 309 17.57 5.72 34.41
CA PHE A 309 18.98 5.91 34.65
C PHE A 309 19.62 6.74 33.54
N LYS A 310 20.46 7.70 33.90
CA LYS A 310 21.02 8.68 32.96
C LYS A 310 21.82 8.04 31.81
N LYS A 311 22.50 6.92 32.07
CA LYS A 311 23.28 6.22 31.04
C LYS A 311 22.42 5.45 30.03
N THR A 312 21.23 5.02 30.42
CA THR A 312 20.34 4.17 29.62
C THR A 312 19.12 4.91 29.09
N GLU A 313 18.86 6.14 29.55
CA GLU A 313 17.84 7.05 29.02
C GLU A 313 17.92 7.21 27.49
N ILE A 314 19.13 7.19 26.93
CA ILE A 314 19.33 7.36 25.48
C ILE A 314 18.64 6.26 24.66
N ILE A 315 18.43 5.08 25.23
CA ILE A 315 17.75 3.96 24.58
C ILE A 315 16.28 4.32 24.36
N ALA A 316 15.58 4.77 25.41
CA ALA A 316 14.17 5.15 25.30
C ALA A 316 13.96 6.36 24.38
N ARG A 317 14.84 7.38 24.47
CA ARG A 317 14.83 8.52 23.53
C ARG A 317 14.98 8.07 22.09
N SER A 318 15.90 7.15 21.80
CA SER A 318 16.13 6.66 20.44
C SER A 318 14.91 5.96 19.84
N VAL A 319 14.07 5.32 20.66
CA VAL A 319 12.83 4.68 20.21
C VAL A 319 11.76 5.73 19.90
N VAL A 320 11.66 6.79 20.71
CA VAL A 320 10.77 7.93 20.44
C VAL A 320 11.17 8.66 19.15
N ASP A 321 12.46 8.88 18.93
CA ASP A 321 12.95 9.50 17.69
C ASP A 321 12.57 8.68 16.46
N LEU A 322 12.72 7.36 16.53
CA LEU A 322 12.30 6.43 15.45
C LEU A 322 10.78 6.48 15.23
N TRP A 323 10.01 6.61 16.31
CA TRP A 323 8.56 6.71 16.20
C TRP A 323 8.13 7.96 15.42
N ILE A 324 8.75 9.10 15.71
CA ILE A 324 8.54 10.36 14.98
C ILE A 324 9.01 10.23 13.53
N GLU A 325 10.18 9.61 13.31
CA GLU A 325 10.73 9.35 11.97
C GLU A 325 9.75 8.54 11.12
N LEU A 326 9.14 7.49 11.68
CA LEU A 326 8.12 6.69 11.00
C LEU A 326 6.90 7.52 10.62
N VAL A 327 6.40 8.39 11.51
CA VAL A 327 5.28 9.29 11.19
C VAL A 327 5.63 10.22 10.03
N VAL A 328 6.79 10.88 10.08
CA VAL A 328 7.23 11.78 9.01
C VAL A 328 7.39 11.03 7.69
N MET A 329 7.99 9.83 7.73
CA MET A 329 8.16 8.99 6.57
C MET A 329 6.83 8.58 5.95
N THR A 330 5.83 8.21 6.76
CA THR A 330 4.49 7.87 6.25
C THR A 330 3.84 9.03 5.50
N LEU A 331 4.00 10.25 6.01
CA LEU A 331 3.46 11.45 5.37
C LEU A 331 4.18 11.77 4.06
N VAL A 332 5.52 11.64 4.03
CA VAL A 332 6.30 11.87 2.82
C VAL A 332 5.97 10.83 1.74
N LEU A 333 5.84 9.55 2.12
CA LEU A 333 5.48 8.48 1.18
C LEU A 333 4.08 8.68 0.60
N ALA A 334 3.09 8.97 1.44
CA ALA A 334 1.72 9.23 0.99
C ALA A 334 1.66 10.43 0.02
N LEU A 335 2.44 11.49 0.27
CA LEU A 335 2.52 12.66 -0.62
C LEU A 335 3.13 12.32 -1.97
N ILE A 336 4.23 11.56 -1.97
CA ILE A 336 4.88 11.10 -3.20
C ILE A 336 3.92 10.22 -4.00
N GLN A 337 3.26 9.26 -3.34
CA GLN A 337 2.31 8.33 -3.96
C GLN A 337 1.13 9.07 -4.62
N ALA A 338 0.50 9.99 -3.89
CA ALA A 338 -0.59 10.80 -4.43
C ALA A 338 -0.16 11.68 -5.62
N LEU A 339 1.05 12.25 -5.57
CA LEU A 339 1.61 13.05 -6.67
C LEU A 339 1.93 12.20 -7.91
N VAL A 340 2.47 11.01 -7.70
CA VAL A 340 2.82 10.05 -8.76
C VAL A 340 1.57 9.61 -9.52
N VAL A 341 0.49 9.27 -8.79
CA VAL A 341 -0.81 8.94 -9.40
C VAL A 341 -1.40 10.14 -10.12
N ALA A 342 -1.23 11.35 -9.59
CA ALA A 342 -1.69 12.55 -10.26
C ALA A 342 -1.02 12.70 -11.64
N PHE A 343 0.31 12.57 -11.72
CA PHE A 343 1.01 12.62 -13.01
C PHE A 343 0.58 11.51 -13.97
N PHE A 344 0.30 10.31 -13.46
CA PHE A 344 -0.23 9.22 -14.27
C PHE A 344 -1.60 9.58 -14.88
N LEU A 345 -2.53 10.10 -14.06
CA LEU A 345 -3.86 10.51 -14.51
C LEU A 345 -3.82 11.73 -15.47
N VAL A 346 -2.82 12.61 -15.34
CA VAL A 346 -2.57 13.65 -16.35
C VAL A 346 -2.17 13.01 -17.69
N GLY A 347 -1.27 12.01 -17.66
CA GLY A 347 -0.83 11.30 -18.86
C GLY A 347 -1.98 10.62 -19.61
N THR A 348 -2.92 10.03 -18.86
CA THR A 348 -4.12 9.39 -19.44
C THR A 348 -5.07 10.39 -20.09
N ALA A 349 -5.26 11.57 -19.47
CA ALA A 349 -6.07 12.64 -20.06
C ALA A 349 -5.52 13.15 -21.40
N GLY A 350 -4.22 13.00 -21.64
CA GLY A 350 -3.57 13.33 -22.92
C GLY A 350 -3.88 12.36 -24.06
N GLY A 351 -4.62 11.26 -23.83
CA GLY A 351 -5.06 10.31 -24.87
C GLY A 351 -3.93 9.53 -25.56
N ASN A 352 -2.69 9.62 -25.07
CA ASN A 352 -1.53 8.97 -25.65
C ASN A 352 -1.03 7.83 -24.76
N GLY A 353 -1.37 6.60 -25.13
CA GLY A 353 -0.99 5.40 -24.37
C GLY A 353 0.52 5.22 -24.18
N VAL A 354 1.37 5.75 -25.07
CA VAL A 354 2.83 5.68 -24.92
C VAL A 354 3.32 6.62 -23.81
N VAL A 355 2.74 7.81 -23.71
CA VAL A 355 3.04 8.76 -22.62
C VAL A 355 2.57 8.17 -21.30
N THR A 356 1.36 7.61 -21.26
CA THR A 356 0.83 6.92 -20.07
C THR A 356 1.71 5.77 -19.62
N LEU A 357 2.19 4.94 -20.56
CA LEU A 357 3.14 3.86 -20.23
C LEU A 357 4.48 4.40 -19.75
N GLY A 358 5.03 5.43 -20.39
CA GLY A 358 6.29 6.06 -19.98
C GLY A 358 6.22 6.64 -18.58
N VAL A 359 5.15 7.39 -18.27
CA VAL A 359 4.89 7.91 -16.92
C VAL A 359 4.69 6.75 -15.95
N GLY A 360 3.88 5.74 -16.30
CA GLY A 360 3.63 4.56 -15.47
C GLY A 360 4.92 3.78 -15.11
N LEU A 361 5.87 3.66 -16.03
CA LEU A 361 7.17 3.03 -15.74
C LEU A 361 8.02 3.84 -14.78
N ILE A 362 8.01 5.18 -14.90
CA ILE A 362 8.68 6.06 -13.95
C ILE A 362 8.03 5.95 -12.56
N CYS A 363 6.70 5.91 -12.51
CA CYS A 363 5.94 5.66 -11.27
C CYS A 363 6.40 4.36 -10.59
N LEU A 364 6.53 3.27 -11.35
CA LEU A 364 7.00 1.99 -10.80
C LEU A 364 8.42 2.07 -10.21
N ILE A 365 9.33 2.86 -10.80
CA ILE A 365 10.68 3.05 -10.25
C ILE A 365 10.60 3.75 -8.88
N PHE A 366 9.79 4.80 -8.77
CA PHE A 366 9.58 5.48 -7.50
C PHE A 366 8.97 4.55 -6.44
N GLU A 367 8.05 3.68 -6.84
CA GLU A 367 7.47 2.69 -5.91
C GLU A 367 8.46 1.63 -5.45
N VAL A 368 9.37 1.17 -6.32
CA VAL A 368 10.45 0.27 -5.88
C VAL A 368 11.35 0.94 -4.84
N ILE A 369 11.61 2.25 -5.00
CA ILE A 369 12.36 3.03 -4.02
C ILE A 369 11.57 3.16 -2.72
N ALA A 370 10.27 3.46 -2.78
CA ALA A 370 9.37 3.53 -1.62
C ALA A 370 9.33 2.18 -0.86
N LEU A 371 9.16 1.07 -1.58
CA LEU A 371 9.21 -0.28 -1.03
C LEU A 371 10.53 -0.54 -0.29
N TRP A 372 11.65 -0.20 -0.91
CA TRP A 372 12.96 -0.37 -0.29
C TRP A 372 13.12 0.46 0.98
N THR A 373 12.56 1.67 1.01
CA THR A 373 12.54 2.48 2.24
C THR A 373 11.70 1.82 3.33
N GLY A 374 10.53 1.26 3.01
CA GLY A 374 9.70 0.50 3.95
C GLY A 374 10.43 -0.73 4.53
N VAL A 375 11.14 -1.49 3.69
CA VAL A 375 11.97 -2.63 4.14
C VAL A 375 13.06 -2.16 5.10
N ARG A 376 13.74 -1.04 4.80
CA ARG A 376 14.76 -0.45 5.68
C ARG A 376 14.18 -0.05 7.04
N ALA A 377 12.96 0.50 7.06
CA ALA A 377 12.28 0.88 8.29
C ALA A 377 12.02 -0.34 9.20
N VAL A 378 11.51 -1.44 8.63
CA VAL A 378 11.32 -2.71 9.33
C VAL A 378 12.66 -3.23 9.88
N TRP A 379 13.70 -3.25 9.06
CA TRP A 379 15.02 -3.72 9.46
C TRP A 379 15.64 -2.88 10.59
N SER A 380 15.51 -1.55 10.52
CA SER A 380 15.93 -0.62 11.57
C SER A 380 15.20 -0.91 12.89
N SER A 381 13.88 -1.10 12.83
CA SER A 381 13.08 -1.43 14.01
C SER A 381 13.50 -2.76 14.64
N ILE A 382 13.73 -3.80 13.83
CA ILE A 382 14.18 -5.11 14.30
C ILE A 382 15.53 -4.98 14.99
N ASN A 383 16.53 -4.35 14.34
CA ASN A 383 17.86 -4.22 14.92
C ASN A 383 17.84 -3.50 16.27
N ARG A 384 17.01 -2.47 16.42
CA ARG A 384 16.88 -1.72 17.68
C ARG A 384 16.21 -2.54 18.77
N LEU A 385 15.19 -3.33 18.44
CA LEU A 385 14.58 -4.27 19.39
C LEU A 385 15.59 -5.29 19.88
N PHE A 386 16.42 -5.85 18.99
CA PHE A 386 17.48 -6.77 19.40
C PHE A 386 18.61 -6.09 20.18
N VAL A 387 18.95 -4.84 19.89
CA VAL A 387 19.90 -4.06 20.71
C VAL A 387 19.33 -3.83 22.10
N ALA A 388 18.04 -3.50 22.22
CA ALA A 388 17.37 -3.31 23.51
C ALA A 388 17.35 -4.62 24.33
N PHE A 389 17.03 -5.75 23.71
CA PHE A 389 17.12 -7.06 24.37
C PHE A 389 18.56 -7.44 24.70
N GLY A 390 19.50 -7.24 23.77
CA GLY A 390 20.92 -7.52 23.98
C GLY A 390 21.50 -6.72 25.15
N GLN A 391 21.14 -5.45 25.30
CA GLN A 391 21.57 -4.64 26.44
C GLN A 391 20.90 -5.07 27.75
N ALA A 392 19.63 -5.48 27.71
CA ALA A 392 18.92 -6.00 28.88
C ALA A 392 19.45 -7.36 29.37
N THR A 393 19.98 -8.20 28.47
CA THR A 393 20.54 -9.52 28.79
C THR A 393 22.07 -9.52 28.94
N GLY A 394 22.72 -8.36 29.07
CA GLY A 394 24.17 -8.27 29.24
C GLY A 394 24.99 -8.68 28.00
N GLY A 395 24.43 -8.55 26.80
CA GLY A 395 25.09 -8.80 25.52
C GLY A 395 24.87 -10.20 24.93
N ALA A 396 24.11 -11.06 25.59
CA ALA A 396 23.88 -12.44 25.14
C ALA A 396 23.08 -12.55 23.82
N VAL A 397 22.28 -11.53 23.48
CA VAL A 397 21.48 -11.50 22.25
C VAL A 397 22.09 -10.49 21.28
N VAL A 398 22.55 -10.98 20.14
CA VAL A 398 23.16 -10.17 19.07
C VAL A 398 22.08 -9.76 18.07
N SER A 399 22.07 -8.50 17.65
CA SER A 399 21.15 -8.04 16.60
C SER A 399 21.45 -8.72 15.26
N PRO A 400 20.47 -8.87 14.36
CA PRO A 400 20.69 -9.43 13.02
C PRO A 400 21.82 -8.72 12.25
N SER A 401 21.93 -7.39 12.38
CA SER A 401 23.08 -6.64 11.84
C SER A 401 24.41 -7.00 12.52
N GLY A 402 24.40 -7.26 13.83
CA GLY A 402 25.58 -7.70 14.58
C GLY A 402 25.97 -9.14 14.23
N ALA A 403 25.00 -10.03 14.02
CA ALA A 403 25.21 -11.40 13.56
C ALA A 403 25.73 -11.43 12.12
N ALA A 404 25.21 -10.58 11.24
CA ALA A 404 25.73 -10.39 9.89
C ALA A 404 27.14 -9.79 9.89
N ALA A 405 27.42 -8.79 10.74
CA ALA A 405 28.77 -8.24 10.89
C ALA A 405 29.75 -9.27 11.47
N LEU A 406 29.32 -10.11 12.43
CA LEU A 406 30.10 -11.23 12.95
C LEU A 406 30.35 -12.29 11.88
N ALA A 407 29.36 -12.61 11.05
CA ALA A 407 29.49 -13.53 9.91
C ALA A 407 30.42 -12.99 8.81
N VAL A 408 30.40 -11.67 8.56
CA VAL A 408 31.34 -11.01 7.63
C VAL A 408 32.74 -10.94 8.24
N SER A 409 32.86 -10.76 9.57
CA SER A 409 34.16 -10.79 10.26
C SER A 409 34.77 -12.19 10.32
N SER A 410 33.95 -13.24 10.41
CA SER A 410 34.41 -14.63 10.34
C SER A 410 34.76 -15.04 8.90
N ALA A 411 34.00 -14.57 7.90
CA ALA A 411 34.37 -14.71 6.48
C ALA A 411 35.64 -13.92 6.12
N GLY A 412 35.81 -12.73 6.69
CA GLY A 412 37.02 -11.91 6.54
C GLY A 412 38.25 -12.55 7.21
N ALA A 413 38.09 -13.16 8.38
CA ALA A 413 39.16 -13.89 9.06
C ALA A 413 39.62 -15.14 8.30
N VAL A 414 38.71 -15.84 7.59
CA VAL A 414 39.07 -16.95 6.69
C VAL A 414 39.79 -16.46 5.44
N ALA A 415 39.42 -15.29 4.91
CA ALA A 415 40.10 -14.68 3.75
C ALA A 415 41.52 -14.16 4.09
N THR A 416 41.73 -13.57 5.27
CA THR A 416 43.08 -13.17 5.72
C THR A 416 43.91 -14.35 6.25
N GLY A 417 43.29 -15.36 6.86
CA GLY A 417 43.96 -16.58 7.31
C GLY A 417 44.43 -17.48 6.16
N GLY A 418 43.69 -17.53 5.05
CA GLY A 418 44.08 -18.22 3.83
C GLY A 418 45.29 -17.59 3.13
N ALA A 419 45.47 -16.27 3.23
CA ALA A 419 46.62 -15.58 2.66
C ALA A 419 47.91 -15.79 3.47
N SER A 420 47.83 -16.00 4.79
CA SER A 420 49.00 -16.30 5.64
C SER A 420 49.46 -17.76 5.57
N LEU A 421 48.60 -18.69 5.16
CA LEU A 421 48.94 -20.11 4.97
C LEU A 421 49.51 -20.41 3.57
N ALA A 422 49.35 -19.51 2.61
CA ALA A 422 49.94 -19.63 1.27
C ALA A 422 51.33 -18.99 1.13
N ALA A 423 51.86 -18.40 2.20
CA ALA A 423 53.16 -17.73 2.25
C ALA A 423 54.12 -18.30 3.32
N GLY A 424 53.86 -19.53 3.78
CA GLY A 424 54.71 -20.29 4.70
C GLY A 424 55.44 -21.44 4.02
#